data_AF-A0A1Y0BY85-F1
#
_entry.id   AF-A0A1Y0BY85-F1
#
_cell.length_a   1.000
_cell.length_b   1.000
_cell.length_c   1.000
_cell.angle_alpha   90.00
_cell.angle_beta   90.00
_cell.angle_gamma   90.00
#
_symmetry.space_group_name_H-M   'P 1'
#
loop_
_entity.id
_entity.type
_entity.pdbx_description
1 polymer ?
#
loop_
_entity_poly.entity_id
_entity_poly.type
_entity_poly.pdbx_seq_one_letter_code
_entity_poly.pdbx_strand_id
1 'polypeptide(L)'
;MAAGDAKKHMLLSAFDMNCVGHQAPGMWRHPEDESWRYKDLDYWVDLAKLLERGGFDCLFMADVLGYYDVYGSSNDSALRNAIQVPVGDPLLTVSAMAAATERLGFGCTASLTYELPYSFARRMTTLDHLTKGRVAWNIVTSYQSSAAKNLGLDDQIPHDERYNVADEFMEVCYKLWEGSWEDDAVVRDREKGVFTDPAKVHDIEHKGKYFTVPGSHLSEPSPQRTPFLFQAGASSRGRSFAAKHAEAVFLIGTDPHEVRPVVDQIRMAAAEEGRDPRSIKIIMMMTTVTAPTDEEAQAKLADVYKYASPEGGLTLMGGWTGMDLSTTAPDEPLAKVKGNAMQAMNDMLTRVDSEVIWTTQKLAEWVCVGGMSAAVIGSPTTVVDELERWTEIADVDGFNFARVLAPGTMEDFVDLVVPELRRRGHIPEVPAGAMTLRERFTGQPRVPAEHTAAQYRQGADKTPARERPFTLESTAAGIQRSPRQVGLLVTLTAKAGNENELAQWLRDGKKIVQGEPDTSSWYAFKIDESTYGIYDTFLTQSGRDEHLHGEIPELLAKITPELLETPPSIQMVDLLAVKRS
;
A
#
# COMPACT_ATOMS: atom_id res chain seq x y z
N MET A 1 -3.91 -36.86 -15.56
CA MET A 1 -3.86 -36.24 -14.22
C MET A 1 -3.80 -34.75 -14.44
N ALA A 2 -4.87 -34.03 -14.08
CA ALA A 2 -4.89 -32.57 -14.17
C ALA A 2 -3.75 -32.02 -13.32
N ALA A 3 -3.03 -31.01 -13.84
CA ALA A 3 -2.11 -30.23 -13.03
C ALA A 3 -2.93 -29.67 -11.85
N GLY A 4 -2.67 -30.17 -10.65
CA GLY A 4 -3.30 -29.61 -9.45
C GLY A 4 -2.91 -28.13 -9.37
N ASP A 5 -3.90 -27.27 -9.11
CA ASP A 5 -3.67 -25.85 -8.92
C ASP A 5 -2.52 -25.66 -7.92
N ALA A 6 -1.40 -25.10 -8.38
CA ALA A 6 -0.32 -24.73 -7.50
C ALA A 6 -0.86 -23.70 -6.50
N LYS A 7 -0.86 -24.04 -5.21
CA LYS A 7 -1.34 -23.13 -4.16
C LYS A 7 -0.59 -21.80 -4.21
N LYS A 8 -1.30 -20.70 -4.00
CA LYS A 8 -0.77 -19.33 -4.00
C LYS A 8 0.33 -19.21 -2.93
N HIS A 9 1.53 -18.83 -3.35
CA HIS A 9 2.61 -18.41 -2.45
C HIS A 9 2.15 -17.19 -1.65
N MET A 10 2.26 -17.26 -0.32
CA MET A 10 2.01 -16.13 0.57
C MET A 10 3.29 -15.35 0.79
N LEU A 11 3.29 -14.06 0.46
CA LEU A 11 4.42 -13.18 0.76
C LEU A 11 4.57 -13.02 2.26
N LEU A 12 5.76 -13.33 2.80
CA LEU A 12 6.01 -13.22 4.23
C LEU A 12 6.95 -12.05 4.51
N SER A 13 6.44 -11.04 5.20
CA SER A 13 7.21 -9.90 5.66
C SER A 13 7.16 -9.81 7.18
N ALA A 14 8.29 -9.49 7.82
CA ALA A 14 8.33 -9.16 9.24
C ALA A 14 8.23 -7.65 9.40
N PHE A 15 7.29 -7.17 10.19
CA PHE A 15 7.04 -5.76 10.41
C PHE A 15 7.73 -5.29 11.69
N ASP A 16 8.84 -4.58 11.52
CA ASP A 16 9.63 -4.03 12.61
C ASP A 16 9.89 -2.53 12.42
N MET A 17 10.56 -1.93 13.39
CA MET A 17 10.94 -0.52 13.40
C MET A 17 12.19 -0.39 14.24
N ASN A 18 13.12 0.48 13.85
CA ASN A 18 14.37 0.69 14.58
C ASN A 18 14.16 1.50 15.87
N CYS A 19 13.30 1.00 16.77
CA CYS A 19 12.89 1.62 18.02
C CYS A 19 12.52 0.54 19.05
N VAL A 20 12.25 0.96 20.28
CA VAL A 20 11.79 0.07 21.36
C VAL A 20 10.33 -0.36 21.14
N GLY A 21 9.37 0.54 21.37
CA GLY A 21 7.93 0.27 21.21
C GLY A 21 7.42 0.60 19.81
N HIS A 22 6.92 -0.41 19.10
CA HIS A 22 6.35 -0.27 17.76
C HIS A 22 4.81 -0.38 17.76
N GLN A 23 4.25 -1.61 17.67
CA GLN A 23 2.80 -1.86 17.60
C GLN A 23 2.20 -2.45 18.89
N ALA A 24 3.03 -2.89 19.84
CA ALA A 24 2.61 -3.48 21.10
C ALA A 24 3.14 -2.68 22.31
N PRO A 25 2.47 -1.58 22.70
CA PRO A 25 2.85 -0.76 23.85
C PRO A 25 3.05 -1.52 25.17
N GLY A 26 4.14 -1.21 25.87
CA GLY A 26 4.47 -1.78 27.19
C GLY A 26 5.33 -3.05 27.17
N MET A 27 5.47 -3.70 26.03
CA MET A 27 6.14 -5.01 25.92
C MET A 27 7.63 -5.01 26.29
N TRP A 28 8.31 -3.88 26.23
CA TRP A 28 9.70 -3.75 26.68
C TRP A 28 9.91 -4.13 28.17
N ARG A 29 8.83 -4.18 28.96
CA ARG A 29 8.85 -4.61 30.37
C ARG A 29 8.79 -6.14 30.54
N HIS A 30 8.38 -6.86 29.51
CA HIS A 30 8.30 -8.31 29.54
C HIS A 30 9.72 -8.90 29.65
N PRO A 31 9.97 -9.90 30.52
CA PRO A 31 11.33 -10.38 30.80
C PRO A 31 12.05 -11.01 29.60
N GLU A 32 11.28 -11.48 28.61
CA GLU A 32 11.80 -12.06 27.36
C GLU A 32 11.89 -11.04 26.21
N ASP A 33 11.49 -9.78 26.43
CA ASP A 33 11.59 -8.76 25.39
C ASP A 33 12.96 -8.09 25.36
N GLU A 34 13.53 -8.02 24.16
CA GLU A 34 14.84 -7.46 23.88
C GLU A 34 14.77 -6.22 22.99
N SER A 35 13.61 -5.58 22.82
CA SER A 35 13.46 -4.40 21.94
C SER A 35 14.35 -3.21 22.33
N TRP A 36 14.82 -3.16 23.57
CA TRP A 36 15.83 -2.20 24.03
C TRP A 36 17.20 -2.35 23.34
N ARG A 37 17.45 -3.49 22.68
CA ARG A 37 18.62 -3.78 21.86
C ARG A 37 18.53 -3.21 20.43
N TYR A 38 17.51 -2.42 20.10
CA TYR A 38 17.38 -1.77 18.77
C TYR A 38 18.64 -0.99 18.32
N LYS A 39 19.46 -0.52 19.27
CA LYS A 39 20.73 0.18 19.01
C LYS A 39 21.93 -0.75 18.77
N ASP A 40 21.79 -2.04 19.03
CA ASP A 40 22.84 -3.04 18.91
C ASP A 40 22.79 -3.68 17.52
N LEU A 41 23.89 -3.61 16.77
CA LEU A 41 23.92 -4.14 15.40
C LEU A 41 23.68 -5.65 15.33
N ASP A 42 24.16 -6.39 16.35
CA ASP A 42 24.01 -7.84 16.43
C ASP A 42 22.54 -8.27 16.51
N TYR A 43 21.66 -7.48 17.17
CA TYR A 43 20.22 -7.75 17.23
C TYR A 43 19.62 -7.80 15.81
N TRP A 44 19.91 -6.80 14.99
CA TRP A 44 19.43 -6.74 13.61
C TRP A 44 19.99 -7.85 12.73
N VAL A 45 21.28 -8.16 12.89
CA VAL A 45 21.94 -9.25 12.16
C VAL A 45 21.32 -10.60 12.51
N ASP A 46 21.04 -10.85 13.79
CA ASP A 46 20.46 -12.11 14.25
C ASP A 46 18.99 -12.23 13.85
N LEU A 47 18.22 -11.13 13.90
CA LEU A 47 16.85 -11.07 13.37
C LEU A 47 16.83 -11.38 11.86
N ALA A 48 17.73 -10.78 11.07
CA ALA A 48 17.81 -11.05 9.64
C ALA A 48 18.12 -12.53 9.32
N LYS A 49 19.03 -13.18 10.08
CA LYS A 49 19.30 -14.62 9.93
C LYS A 49 18.09 -15.47 10.32
N LEU A 50 17.40 -15.11 11.40
CA LEU A 50 16.19 -15.78 11.87
C LEU A 50 15.11 -15.76 10.77
N LEU A 51 14.84 -14.59 10.21
CA LEU A 51 13.84 -14.40 9.16
C LEU A 51 14.22 -15.16 7.88
N GLU A 52 15.49 -15.12 7.48
CA GLU A 52 15.96 -15.88 6.32
C GLU A 52 15.77 -17.40 6.49
N ARG A 53 16.11 -17.95 7.67
CA ARG A 53 15.84 -19.36 8.04
C ARG A 53 14.34 -19.68 7.96
N GLY A 54 13.51 -18.74 8.39
CA GLY A 54 12.05 -18.81 8.33
C GLY A 54 11.46 -18.76 6.93
N GLY A 55 12.25 -18.49 5.90
CA GLY A 55 11.73 -18.35 4.55
C GLY A 55 11.08 -16.99 4.28
N PHE A 56 11.18 -16.02 5.20
CA PHE A 56 10.63 -14.67 4.98
C PHE A 56 11.22 -14.03 3.72
N ASP A 57 10.37 -13.27 3.03
CA ASP A 57 10.78 -12.57 1.82
C ASP A 57 11.40 -11.22 2.12
N CYS A 58 10.91 -10.54 3.15
CA CYS A 58 11.28 -9.17 3.50
C CYS A 58 11.30 -8.95 5.02
N LEU A 59 12.28 -8.18 5.51
CA LEU A 59 12.17 -7.42 6.74
C LEU A 59 11.70 -6.00 6.36
N PHE A 60 10.49 -5.64 6.77
CA PHE A 60 9.89 -4.33 6.55
C PHE A 60 10.11 -3.46 7.80
N MET A 61 10.92 -2.43 7.65
CA MET A 61 11.26 -1.46 8.68
C MET A 61 10.44 -0.18 8.52
N ALA A 62 9.48 0.04 9.41
CA ALA A 62 8.81 1.33 9.58
C ALA A 62 9.80 2.42 10.04
N ASP A 63 9.41 3.68 9.84
CA ASP A 63 10.14 4.83 10.33
C ASP A 63 9.20 6.02 10.58
N VAL A 64 9.60 6.88 11.52
CA VAL A 64 9.00 8.18 11.79
C VAL A 64 10.07 9.20 12.13
N LEU A 65 9.82 10.46 11.74
CA LEU A 65 10.77 11.56 11.92
C LEU A 65 10.32 12.53 13.03
N GLY A 66 9.23 12.20 13.73
CA GLY A 66 8.61 13.04 14.73
C GLY A 66 8.09 12.23 15.92
N TYR A 67 7.69 12.96 16.94
CA TYR A 67 7.10 12.40 18.16
C TYR A 67 5.62 12.11 17.95
N TYR A 68 5.11 11.22 18.79
CA TYR A 68 3.69 11.08 19.07
C TYR A 68 3.33 12.05 20.20
N ASP A 69 2.94 13.28 19.84
CA ASP A 69 2.75 14.42 20.76
C ASP A 69 1.30 14.92 20.85
N VAL A 70 0.35 14.15 20.29
CA VAL A 70 -1.08 14.47 20.33
C VAL A 70 -1.69 14.18 21.71
N TYR A 71 -1.42 13.00 22.26
CA TYR A 71 -2.01 12.57 23.53
C TYR A 71 -1.49 13.41 24.69
N GLY A 72 -2.39 14.15 25.35
CA GLY A 72 -2.03 15.10 26.41
C GLY A 72 -1.27 16.33 25.89
N SER A 73 -1.28 16.58 24.59
CA SER A 73 -0.57 17.70 23.94
C SER A 73 0.92 17.81 24.34
N SER A 74 1.56 16.66 24.57
CA SER A 74 2.95 16.53 25.00
C SER A 74 3.54 15.23 24.47
N ASN A 75 4.87 15.19 24.27
CA ASN A 75 5.57 13.95 23.95
C ASN A 75 5.96 13.12 25.19
N ASP A 76 5.59 13.57 26.41
CA ASP A 76 5.95 12.90 27.66
C ASP A 76 5.49 11.44 27.72
N SER A 77 4.27 11.17 27.26
CA SER A 77 3.74 9.81 27.25
C SER A 77 4.49 8.92 26.27
N ALA A 78 4.83 9.45 25.08
CA ALA A 78 5.62 8.72 24.10
C ALA A 78 7.02 8.39 24.64
N LEU A 79 7.67 9.34 25.31
CA LEU A 79 8.98 9.15 25.94
C LEU A 79 8.91 8.12 27.08
N ARG A 80 7.91 8.23 27.97
CA ARG A 80 7.76 7.33 29.12
C ARG A 80 7.47 5.89 28.71
N ASN A 81 6.68 5.70 27.65
CA ASN A 81 6.23 4.40 27.19
C ASN A 81 7.04 3.86 26.00
N ALA A 82 8.08 4.59 25.58
CA ALA A 82 8.94 4.30 24.44
C ALA A 82 8.20 4.09 23.10
N ILE A 83 7.17 4.91 22.86
CA ILE A 83 6.29 4.81 21.69
C ILE A 83 6.94 5.45 20.47
N GLN A 84 7.55 4.60 19.64
CA GLN A 84 8.31 4.99 18.44
C GLN A 84 9.42 6.02 18.72
N VAL A 85 9.87 6.09 19.97
CA VAL A 85 10.97 6.91 20.44
C VAL A 85 11.63 6.21 21.64
N PRO A 86 12.97 6.19 21.75
CA PRO A 86 13.94 6.60 20.74
C PRO A 86 13.86 5.75 19.48
N VAL A 87 14.24 6.34 18.35
CA VAL A 87 14.23 5.70 17.02
C VAL A 87 15.57 5.95 16.32
N GLY A 88 16.10 4.93 15.65
CA GLY A 88 17.26 5.01 14.78
C GLY A 88 16.87 4.99 13.30
N ASP A 89 17.77 5.41 12.43
CA ASP A 89 17.55 5.34 10.97
C ASP A 89 17.50 3.86 10.52
N PRO A 90 16.43 3.41 9.83
CA PRO A 90 16.34 2.03 9.38
C PRO A 90 17.38 1.68 8.31
N LEU A 91 17.77 2.61 7.44
CA LEU A 91 18.65 2.36 6.29
C LEU A 91 20.07 1.97 6.72
N LEU A 92 20.53 2.47 7.87
CA LEU A 92 21.93 2.28 8.32
C LEU A 92 22.22 0.83 8.76
N THR A 93 21.20 0.07 9.14
CA THR A 93 21.36 -1.32 9.59
C THR A 93 21.40 -2.32 8.43
N VAL A 94 20.91 -1.92 7.25
CA VAL A 94 20.68 -2.81 6.09
C VAL A 94 21.95 -3.48 5.61
N SER A 95 23.08 -2.77 5.49
CA SER A 95 24.30 -3.36 4.94
C SER A 95 24.87 -4.48 5.81
N ALA A 96 24.73 -4.37 7.13
CA ALA A 96 25.17 -5.41 8.07
C ALA A 96 24.28 -6.65 7.96
N MET A 97 22.95 -6.46 7.94
CA MET A 97 21.98 -7.55 7.75
C MET A 97 22.16 -8.23 6.38
N ALA A 98 22.38 -7.44 5.33
CA ALA A 98 22.59 -7.92 3.98
C ALA A 98 23.89 -8.72 3.83
N ALA A 99 24.94 -8.38 4.59
CA ALA A 99 26.18 -9.16 4.63
C ALA A 99 26.02 -10.52 5.32
N ALA A 100 25.00 -10.67 6.18
CA ALA A 100 24.70 -11.88 6.93
C ALA A 100 23.60 -12.76 6.32
N THR A 101 23.05 -12.34 5.17
CA THR A 101 21.91 -13.00 4.50
C THR A 101 22.11 -13.05 2.99
N GLU A 102 21.51 -14.04 2.33
CA GLU A 102 21.65 -14.24 0.89
C GLU A 102 20.41 -13.85 0.09
N ARG A 103 19.22 -13.98 0.68
CA ARG A 103 17.92 -13.85 0.01
C ARG A 103 17.00 -12.82 0.66
N LEU A 104 17.05 -12.61 1.98
CA LEU A 104 16.14 -11.72 2.68
C LEU A 104 16.12 -10.30 2.05
N GLY A 105 14.91 -9.79 1.78
CA GLY A 105 14.69 -8.41 1.32
C GLY A 105 14.64 -7.41 2.47
N PHE A 106 14.91 -6.14 2.19
CA PHE A 106 14.90 -5.07 3.19
C PHE A 106 14.03 -3.91 2.73
N GLY A 107 12.78 -3.88 3.20
CA GLY A 107 11.84 -2.79 2.94
C GLY A 107 12.00 -1.68 3.95
N CYS A 108 12.69 -0.60 3.58
CA CYS A 108 12.94 0.50 4.49
C CYS A 108 11.99 1.66 4.21
N THR A 109 11.37 2.17 5.26
CA THR A 109 10.60 3.41 5.19
C THR A 109 11.54 4.59 5.09
N ALA A 110 11.28 5.47 4.11
CA ALA A 110 11.95 6.75 4.01
C ALA A 110 10.93 7.78 3.51
N SER A 111 10.82 8.90 4.22
CA SER A 111 9.92 9.98 3.84
C SER A 111 10.55 10.86 2.78
N LEU A 112 9.86 11.05 1.66
CA LEU A 112 10.31 11.96 0.61
C LEU A 112 10.09 13.44 0.94
N THR A 113 9.34 13.75 2.00
CA THR A 113 8.88 15.12 2.31
C THR A 113 10.01 16.05 2.72
N TYR A 114 11.06 15.49 3.30
CA TYR A 114 12.19 16.25 3.86
C TYR A 114 13.52 15.89 3.18
N GLU A 115 13.43 15.13 2.09
CA GLU A 115 14.59 14.59 1.40
C GLU A 115 14.81 15.31 0.07
N LEU A 116 16.07 15.32 -0.37
CA LEU A 116 16.41 15.75 -1.73
C LEU A 116 16.54 14.51 -2.63
N PRO A 117 15.80 14.45 -3.76
CA PRO A 117 15.70 13.23 -4.56
C PRO A 117 17.04 12.74 -5.11
N TYR A 118 17.98 13.65 -5.43
CA TYR A 118 19.31 13.28 -5.94
C TYR A 118 20.16 12.51 -4.90
N SER A 119 20.20 12.97 -3.65
CA SER A 119 20.94 12.29 -2.57
C SER A 119 20.24 11.00 -2.15
N PHE A 120 18.90 11.00 -2.13
CA PHE A 120 18.10 9.82 -1.86
C PHE A 120 18.32 8.73 -2.92
N ALA A 121 18.25 9.10 -4.21
CA ALA A 121 18.49 8.18 -5.31
C ALA A 121 19.84 7.46 -5.19
N ARG A 122 20.90 8.19 -4.82
CA ARG A 122 22.24 7.60 -4.60
C ARG A 122 22.25 6.60 -3.44
N ARG A 123 21.61 6.93 -2.31
CA ARG A 123 21.53 6.02 -1.15
C ARG A 123 20.83 4.71 -1.52
N MET A 124 19.69 4.80 -2.21
CA MET A 124 18.97 3.60 -2.64
C MET A 124 19.76 2.79 -3.65
N THR A 125 20.40 3.41 -4.67
CA THR A 125 21.28 2.68 -5.61
C THR A 125 22.46 2.02 -4.90
N THR A 126 23.03 2.67 -3.88
CA THR A 126 24.11 2.10 -3.07
C THR A 126 23.64 0.84 -2.33
N LEU A 127 22.48 0.91 -1.64
CA LEU A 127 21.91 -0.26 -0.98
C LEU A 127 21.53 -1.34 -1.97
N ASP A 128 21.02 -0.98 -3.16
CA ASP A 128 20.67 -1.96 -4.19
C ASP A 128 21.90 -2.73 -4.68
N HIS A 129 23.04 -2.06 -4.87
CA HIS A 129 24.32 -2.73 -5.15
C HIS A 129 24.79 -3.61 -3.98
N LEU A 130 24.86 -3.05 -2.76
CA LEU A 130 25.39 -3.76 -1.59
C LEU A 130 24.55 -4.98 -1.21
N THR A 131 23.24 -4.89 -1.38
CA THR A 131 22.30 -5.99 -1.11
C THR A 131 22.14 -6.94 -2.30
N LYS A 132 22.75 -6.64 -3.45
CA LYS A 132 22.58 -7.37 -4.72
C LYS A 132 21.12 -7.44 -5.18
N GLY A 133 20.43 -6.30 -5.13
CA GLY A 133 19.06 -6.18 -5.58
C GLY A 133 18.01 -6.58 -4.56
N ARG A 134 18.28 -6.50 -3.26
CA ARG A 134 17.34 -6.94 -2.20
C ARG A 134 16.74 -5.78 -1.40
N VAL A 135 17.03 -4.53 -1.77
CA VAL A 135 16.44 -3.37 -1.10
C VAL A 135 15.06 -3.04 -1.68
N ALA A 136 14.16 -2.61 -0.80
CA ALA A 136 12.88 -2.03 -1.12
C ALA A 136 12.70 -0.71 -0.37
N TRP A 137 11.85 0.16 -0.93
CA TRP A 137 11.50 1.44 -0.34
C TRP A 137 10.01 1.47 -0.05
N ASN A 138 9.65 1.70 1.21
CA ASN A 138 8.30 2.09 1.59
C ASN A 138 8.14 3.61 1.50
N ILE A 139 7.40 4.04 0.48
CA ILE A 139 7.19 5.45 0.15
C ILE A 139 6.15 6.04 1.10
N VAL A 140 6.59 7.02 1.89
CA VAL A 140 5.72 7.77 2.81
C VAL A 140 5.89 9.28 2.65
N THR A 141 4.86 10.03 2.98
CA THR A 141 4.82 11.49 2.87
C THR A 141 4.85 12.22 4.22
N SER A 142 5.09 11.49 5.32
CA SER A 142 5.03 11.98 6.71
C SER A 142 3.73 12.68 7.10
N TYR A 143 3.43 12.73 8.41
CA TYR A 143 2.21 13.37 8.91
C TYR A 143 2.34 14.01 10.30
N GLN A 144 3.51 13.97 10.92
CA GLN A 144 3.72 14.49 12.27
C GLN A 144 4.13 15.97 12.23
N SER A 145 3.51 16.80 13.07
CA SER A 145 3.81 18.25 13.13
C SER A 145 5.23 18.50 13.64
N SER A 146 5.67 17.71 14.63
CA SER A 146 7.04 17.82 15.15
C SER A 146 8.11 17.53 14.09
N ALA A 147 7.85 16.60 13.16
CA ALA A 147 8.77 16.31 12.07
C ALA A 147 8.92 17.53 11.15
N ALA A 148 7.81 18.17 10.78
CA ALA A 148 7.83 19.37 9.94
C ALA A 148 8.68 20.48 10.58
N LYS A 149 8.42 20.78 11.86
CA LYS A 149 9.14 21.82 12.62
C LYS A 149 10.63 21.52 12.75
N ASN A 150 10.99 20.29 13.13
CA ASN A 150 12.39 19.91 13.36
C ASN A 150 13.20 19.78 12.05
N LEU A 151 12.53 19.58 10.91
CA LEU A 151 13.16 19.43 9.60
C LEU A 151 13.06 20.71 8.74
N GLY A 152 12.74 21.84 9.37
CA GLY A 152 12.90 23.18 8.79
C GLY A 152 11.67 23.73 8.07
N LEU A 153 10.49 23.14 8.26
CA LEU A 153 9.21 23.72 7.83
C LEU A 153 8.51 24.42 9.00
N ASP A 154 7.72 25.45 8.71
CA ASP A 154 6.91 26.12 9.74
C ASP A 154 5.76 25.22 10.25
N ASP A 155 5.12 24.49 9.32
CA ASP A 155 4.05 23.54 9.60
C ASP A 155 4.03 22.44 8.53
N GLN A 156 3.14 21.46 8.69
CA GLN A 156 2.95 20.38 7.73
C GLN A 156 2.52 20.92 6.36
N ILE A 157 3.15 20.38 5.31
CA ILE A 157 2.64 20.55 3.95
C ILE A 157 1.21 19.95 3.89
N PRO A 158 0.23 20.64 3.29
CA PRO A 158 -1.13 20.15 3.15
C PRO A 158 -1.19 18.73 2.55
N HIS A 159 -2.13 17.91 3.03
CA HIS A 159 -2.17 16.48 2.71
C HIS A 159 -2.01 16.15 1.22
N ASP A 160 -2.81 16.77 0.35
CA ASP A 160 -2.77 16.49 -1.09
C ASP A 160 -1.52 17.06 -1.76
N GLU A 161 -1.03 18.20 -1.27
CA GLU A 161 0.19 18.83 -1.77
C GLU A 161 1.42 17.97 -1.48
N ARG A 162 1.45 17.27 -0.33
CA ARG A 162 2.52 16.28 -0.04
C ARG A 162 2.61 15.21 -1.13
N TYR A 163 1.48 14.77 -1.67
CA TYR A 163 1.49 13.80 -2.76
C TYR A 163 1.85 14.42 -4.11
N ASN A 164 1.61 15.71 -4.31
CA ASN A 164 2.09 16.41 -5.51
C ASN A 164 3.62 16.53 -5.49
N VAL A 165 4.20 16.85 -4.32
CA VAL A 165 5.64 16.79 -4.10
C VAL A 165 6.16 15.37 -4.32
N ALA A 166 5.44 14.36 -3.80
CA ALA A 166 5.77 12.95 -3.99
C ALA A 166 5.84 12.56 -5.47
N ASP A 167 4.84 12.95 -6.27
CA ASP A 167 4.81 12.60 -7.70
C ASP A 167 6.04 13.14 -8.45
N GLU A 168 6.43 14.39 -8.19
CA GLU A 168 7.63 14.99 -8.80
C GLU A 168 8.93 14.37 -8.25
N PHE A 169 8.96 14.05 -6.94
CA PHE A 169 10.10 13.35 -6.35
C PHE A 169 10.32 11.99 -7.02
N MET A 170 9.26 11.21 -7.22
CA MET A 170 9.32 9.92 -7.92
C MET A 170 9.79 10.10 -9.36
N GLU A 171 9.29 11.11 -10.08
CA GLU A 171 9.74 11.43 -11.43
C GLU A 171 11.25 11.68 -11.49
N VAL A 172 11.79 12.50 -10.59
CA VAL A 172 13.23 12.76 -10.52
C VAL A 172 13.99 11.45 -10.26
N CYS A 173 13.56 10.65 -9.28
CA CYS A 173 14.20 9.38 -8.98
C CYS A 173 14.17 8.40 -10.15
N TYR A 174 13.06 8.28 -10.88
CA TYR A 174 12.97 7.41 -12.05
C TYR A 174 13.86 7.88 -13.20
N LYS A 175 13.92 9.19 -13.46
CA LYS A 175 14.87 9.74 -14.45
C LYS A 175 16.32 9.39 -14.08
N LEU A 176 16.68 9.48 -12.80
CA LEU A 176 18.02 9.12 -12.33
C LEU A 176 18.31 7.61 -12.44
N TRP A 177 17.41 6.75 -11.95
CA TRP A 177 17.63 5.30 -11.89
C TRP A 177 17.48 4.59 -13.24
N GLU A 178 16.51 4.99 -14.06
CA GLU A 178 16.16 4.28 -15.30
C GLU A 178 16.73 4.96 -16.55
N GLY A 179 16.85 6.29 -16.54
CA GLY A 179 17.16 7.07 -17.75
C GLY A 179 18.58 7.64 -17.84
N SER A 180 19.20 7.95 -16.70
CA SER A 180 20.47 8.67 -16.71
C SER A 180 21.65 7.84 -17.23
N TRP A 181 21.64 6.52 -17.02
CA TRP A 181 22.69 5.62 -17.50
C TRP A 181 22.08 4.50 -18.33
N GLU A 182 22.59 4.28 -19.55
CA GLU A 182 22.21 3.10 -20.35
C GLU A 182 22.74 1.80 -19.73
N ASP A 183 22.19 0.67 -20.18
CA ASP A 183 22.47 -0.65 -19.59
C ASP A 183 23.93 -1.07 -19.67
N ASP A 184 24.61 -0.71 -20.75
CA ASP A 184 25.98 -1.06 -21.05
C ASP A 184 26.92 0.16 -21.00
N ALA A 185 26.53 1.20 -20.24
CA ALA A 185 27.35 2.39 -20.01
C ALA A 185 28.68 2.06 -19.30
N VAL A 186 28.68 1.11 -18.36
CA VAL A 186 29.90 0.68 -17.65
C VAL A 186 30.55 -0.50 -18.38
N VAL A 187 31.65 -0.24 -19.07
CA VAL A 187 32.34 -1.22 -19.93
C VAL A 187 33.59 -1.84 -19.29
N ARG A 188 34.23 -1.14 -18.34
CA ARG A 188 35.45 -1.59 -17.62
C ARG A 188 36.56 -2.11 -18.57
N ASP A 189 36.72 -1.47 -19.72
CA ASP A 189 37.67 -1.82 -20.77
C ASP A 189 39.10 -1.43 -20.33
N ARG A 190 39.86 -2.41 -19.83
CA ARG A 190 41.23 -2.22 -19.33
C ARG A 190 42.23 -1.92 -20.45
N GLU A 191 42.01 -2.44 -21.65
CA GLU A 191 42.92 -2.26 -22.78
C GLU A 191 42.83 -0.83 -23.32
N LYS A 192 41.61 -0.29 -23.42
CA LYS A 192 41.39 1.09 -23.86
C LYS A 192 41.48 2.11 -22.73
N GLY A 193 41.51 1.68 -21.47
CA GLY A 193 41.51 2.56 -20.30
C GLY A 193 40.18 3.29 -20.08
N VAL A 194 39.07 2.69 -20.50
CA VAL A 194 37.73 3.28 -20.41
C VAL A 194 36.90 2.49 -19.39
N PHE A 195 36.54 3.11 -18.27
CA PHE A 195 35.67 2.47 -17.29
C PHE A 195 34.19 2.57 -17.69
N THR A 196 33.77 3.75 -18.13
CA THR A 196 32.40 4.09 -18.55
C THR A 196 32.44 4.77 -19.90
N ASP A 197 31.53 4.41 -20.81
CA ASP A 197 31.29 5.14 -22.06
C ASP A 197 30.51 6.43 -21.75
N PRO A 198 31.15 7.62 -21.87
CA PRO A 198 30.48 8.88 -21.54
C PRO A 198 29.33 9.22 -22.50
N ALA A 199 29.26 8.62 -23.69
CA ALA A 199 28.15 8.84 -24.62
C ALA A 199 26.84 8.21 -24.14
N LYS A 200 26.91 7.32 -23.14
CA LYS A 200 25.80 6.54 -22.58
C LYS A 200 25.36 7.01 -21.19
N VAL A 201 25.90 8.16 -20.76
CA VAL A 201 25.54 8.82 -19.50
C VAL A 201 24.92 10.16 -19.84
N HIS A 202 23.70 10.36 -19.38
CA HIS A 202 22.80 11.42 -19.78
C HIS A 202 22.37 12.23 -18.57
N ASP A 203 22.49 13.54 -18.69
CA ASP A 203 21.87 14.48 -17.78
C ASP A 203 20.34 14.35 -17.85
N ILE A 204 19.66 14.39 -16.70
CA ILE A 204 18.20 14.20 -16.67
C ILE A 204 17.43 15.50 -16.93
N GLU A 205 18.11 16.64 -16.84
CA GLU A 205 17.60 17.99 -17.15
C GLU A 205 16.24 18.31 -16.51
N HIS A 206 15.93 17.73 -15.35
CA HIS A 206 14.63 17.89 -14.71
C HIS A 206 14.44 19.30 -14.16
N LYS A 207 13.34 19.94 -14.54
CA LYS A 207 12.87 21.24 -14.05
C LYS A 207 11.36 21.16 -13.81
N GLY A 208 10.98 20.88 -12.57
CA GLY A 208 9.58 20.82 -12.14
C GLY A 208 9.22 22.00 -11.23
N LYS A 209 8.08 21.87 -10.54
CA LYS A 209 7.58 22.88 -9.60
C LYS A 209 8.37 22.84 -8.28
N TYR A 210 8.77 21.65 -7.85
CA TYR A 210 9.39 21.42 -6.53
C TYR A 210 10.90 21.20 -6.61
N PHE A 211 11.40 20.62 -7.69
CA PHE A 211 12.79 20.21 -7.85
C PHE A 211 13.40 20.69 -9.17
N THR A 212 14.68 21.02 -9.11
CA THR A 212 15.52 21.26 -10.29
C THR A 212 16.78 20.41 -10.15
N VAL A 213 16.93 19.42 -11.03
CA VAL A 213 18.03 18.46 -11.01
C VAL A 213 18.55 18.33 -12.44
N PRO A 214 19.61 19.08 -12.81
CA PRO A 214 20.11 19.08 -14.18
C PRO A 214 20.93 17.83 -14.50
N GLY A 215 21.83 17.45 -13.59
CA GLY A 215 22.90 16.49 -13.87
C GLY A 215 22.47 15.03 -13.88
N SER A 216 23.32 14.22 -14.48
CA SER A 216 23.28 12.76 -14.47
C SER A 216 23.38 12.17 -13.06
N HIS A 217 22.89 10.94 -12.91
CA HIS A 217 23.01 10.17 -11.67
C HIS A 217 24.47 9.85 -11.35
N LEU A 218 24.82 9.84 -10.06
CA LEU A 218 26.21 9.57 -9.62
C LEU A 218 26.57 8.07 -9.62
N SER A 219 25.58 7.19 -9.69
CA SER A 219 25.78 5.75 -9.51
C SER A 219 25.50 4.99 -10.80
N GLU A 220 26.34 3.99 -11.09
CA GLU A 220 26.09 3.07 -12.20
C GLU A 220 24.83 2.23 -11.96
N PRO A 221 24.18 1.70 -13.02
CA PRO A 221 22.98 0.87 -12.90
C PRO A 221 23.14 -0.28 -11.89
N SER A 222 22.28 -0.30 -10.89
CA SER A 222 22.21 -1.38 -9.90
C SER A 222 21.32 -2.53 -10.38
N PRO A 223 21.35 -3.72 -9.73
CA PRO A 223 20.60 -4.89 -10.20
C PRO A 223 19.11 -4.64 -10.46
N GLN A 224 18.43 -3.89 -9.58
CA GLN A 224 17.02 -3.54 -9.75
C GLN A 224 16.81 -2.20 -10.46
N ARG A 225 17.85 -1.36 -10.57
CA ARG A 225 17.80 0.09 -10.84
C ARG A 225 16.90 0.83 -9.84
N THR A 226 15.60 0.85 -10.09
CA THR A 226 14.60 1.31 -9.13
C THR A 226 14.43 0.26 -8.03
N PRO A 227 14.54 0.60 -6.72
CA PRO A 227 14.28 -0.35 -5.63
C PRO A 227 12.84 -0.87 -5.67
N PHE A 228 12.55 -2.02 -5.07
CA PHE A 228 11.17 -2.51 -5.03
C PHE A 228 10.26 -1.56 -4.22
N LEU A 229 9.11 -1.17 -4.76
CA LEU A 229 8.32 -0.06 -4.22
C LEU A 229 7.13 -0.53 -3.37
N PHE A 230 7.22 -0.31 -2.07
CA PHE A 230 6.09 -0.39 -1.14
C PHE A 230 5.39 0.96 -1.00
N GLN A 231 4.09 0.92 -0.69
CA GLN A 231 3.32 2.11 -0.34
C GLN A 231 2.22 1.75 0.69
N ALA A 232 1.88 2.67 1.60
CA ALA A 232 0.93 2.42 2.69
C ALA A 232 -0.18 3.50 2.85
N GLY A 233 -0.45 4.28 1.81
CA GLY A 233 -1.37 5.42 1.87
C GLY A 233 -2.82 5.00 1.69
N ALA A 234 -3.61 5.04 2.77
CA ALA A 234 -5.02 4.66 2.75
C ALA A 234 -5.98 5.72 2.18
N SER A 235 -5.57 6.99 2.05
CA SER A 235 -6.44 8.08 1.55
C SER A 235 -6.74 7.94 0.05
N SER A 236 -7.76 8.63 -0.48
CA SER A 236 -8.07 8.60 -1.93
C SER A 236 -6.86 8.98 -2.78
N ARG A 237 -6.15 10.05 -2.37
CA ARG A 237 -4.91 10.50 -3.02
C ARG A 237 -3.78 9.48 -2.86
N GLY A 238 -3.67 8.87 -1.68
CA GLY A 238 -2.72 7.79 -1.41
C GLY A 238 -2.93 6.56 -2.28
N ARG A 239 -4.18 6.13 -2.48
CA ARG A 239 -4.52 4.99 -3.34
C ARG A 239 -4.24 5.28 -4.82
N SER A 240 -4.54 6.48 -5.31
CA SER A 240 -4.17 6.90 -6.66
C SER A 240 -2.64 6.93 -6.85
N PHE A 241 -1.90 7.45 -5.86
CA PHE A 241 -0.44 7.40 -5.88
C PHE A 241 0.09 5.96 -5.88
N ALA A 242 -0.50 5.08 -5.07
CA ALA A 242 -0.16 3.67 -5.02
C ALA A 242 -0.42 2.96 -6.35
N ALA A 243 -1.57 3.20 -6.96
CA ALA A 243 -1.92 2.65 -8.27
C ALA A 243 -0.88 2.98 -9.35
N LYS A 244 -0.33 4.19 -9.31
CA LYS A 244 0.69 4.66 -10.26
C LYS A 244 2.09 4.11 -9.99
N HIS A 245 2.49 3.98 -8.72
CA HIS A 245 3.91 3.74 -8.34
C HIS A 245 4.18 2.44 -7.58
N ALA A 246 3.22 1.87 -6.87
CA ALA A 246 3.49 0.77 -5.95
C ALA A 246 3.63 -0.56 -6.69
N GLU A 247 4.55 -1.40 -6.24
CA GLU A 247 4.64 -2.83 -6.58
C GLU A 247 4.07 -3.69 -5.46
N ALA A 248 4.04 -3.16 -4.22
CA ALA A 248 3.28 -3.71 -3.12
C ALA A 248 2.59 -2.61 -2.31
N VAL A 249 1.35 -2.88 -1.87
CA VAL A 249 0.58 -2.00 -1.00
C VAL A 249 0.39 -2.66 0.35
N PHE A 250 0.76 -1.94 1.40
CA PHE A 250 0.59 -2.34 2.78
C PHE A 250 -0.77 -1.84 3.30
N LEU A 251 -1.60 -2.78 3.78
CA LEU A 251 -2.93 -2.49 4.32
C LEU A 251 -3.06 -2.90 5.79
N ILE A 252 -3.97 -2.22 6.47
CA ILE A 252 -4.44 -2.54 7.83
C ILE A 252 -5.95 -2.78 7.79
N GLY A 253 -6.46 -3.53 8.77
CA GLY A 253 -7.87 -3.87 8.86
C GLY A 253 -8.10 -5.09 9.75
N THR A 254 -9.33 -5.24 10.22
CA THR A 254 -9.68 -6.26 11.22
C THR A 254 -10.57 -7.37 10.68
N ASP A 255 -11.18 -7.17 9.51
CA ASP A 255 -12.07 -8.13 8.86
C ASP A 255 -11.72 -8.26 7.37
N PRO A 256 -11.47 -9.48 6.84
CA PRO A 256 -11.17 -9.66 5.43
C PRO A 256 -12.31 -9.23 4.48
N HIS A 257 -13.57 -9.30 4.92
CA HIS A 257 -14.70 -8.84 4.11
C HIS A 257 -14.70 -7.32 3.92
N GLU A 258 -14.20 -6.56 4.89
CA GLU A 258 -14.05 -5.10 4.77
C GLU A 258 -12.81 -4.71 3.97
N VAL A 259 -11.76 -5.53 4.03
CA VAL A 259 -10.53 -5.31 3.26
C VAL A 259 -10.75 -5.62 1.77
N ARG A 260 -11.61 -6.58 1.43
CA ARG A 260 -11.86 -6.99 0.04
C ARG A 260 -12.21 -5.81 -0.90
N PRO A 261 -13.18 -4.93 -0.59
CA PRO A 261 -13.47 -3.76 -1.43
C PRO A 261 -12.28 -2.82 -1.61
N VAL A 262 -11.40 -2.69 -0.61
CA VAL A 262 -10.20 -1.84 -0.71
C VAL A 262 -9.19 -2.45 -1.67
N VAL A 263 -9.00 -3.77 -1.61
CA VAL A 263 -8.15 -4.52 -2.55
C VAL A 263 -8.65 -4.38 -3.98
N ASP A 264 -9.95 -4.57 -4.21
CA ASP A 264 -10.55 -4.41 -5.54
C ASP A 264 -10.37 -2.99 -6.07
N GLN A 265 -10.54 -1.96 -5.22
CA GLN A 265 -10.32 -0.56 -5.62
C GLN A 265 -8.89 -0.27 -6.02
N ILE A 266 -7.89 -0.78 -5.29
CA ILE A 266 -6.46 -0.60 -5.63
C ILE A 266 -6.16 -1.23 -6.99
N ARG A 267 -6.67 -2.45 -7.21
CA ARG A 267 -6.48 -3.19 -8.46
C ARG A 267 -7.18 -2.54 -9.64
N MET A 268 -8.39 -2.02 -9.44
CA MET A 268 -9.09 -1.22 -10.44
C MET A 268 -8.32 0.05 -10.79
N ALA A 269 -7.82 0.78 -9.79
CA ALA A 269 -7.03 1.99 -10.01
C ALA A 269 -5.73 1.68 -10.78
N ALA A 270 -5.07 0.54 -10.50
CA ALA A 270 -3.91 0.10 -11.29
C ALA A 270 -4.28 -0.16 -12.76
N ALA A 271 -5.44 -0.79 -13.03
CA ALA A 271 -5.94 -1.00 -14.38
C ALA A 271 -6.20 0.33 -15.12
N GLU A 272 -6.73 1.33 -14.41
CA GLU A 272 -7.00 2.67 -14.95
C GLU A 272 -5.71 3.42 -15.33
N GLU A 273 -4.61 3.16 -14.61
CA GLU A 273 -3.26 3.62 -14.94
C GLU A 273 -2.59 2.80 -16.07
N GLY A 274 -3.29 1.82 -16.64
CA GLY A 274 -2.79 0.97 -17.73
C GLY A 274 -1.86 -0.15 -17.26
N ARG A 275 -1.83 -0.45 -15.96
CA ARG A 275 -1.02 -1.53 -15.38
C ARG A 275 -1.81 -2.83 -15.25
N ASP A 276 -1.12 -3.97 -15.20
CA ASP A 276 -1.74 -5.21 -14.73
C ASP A 276 -2.14 -5.03 -13.25
N PRO A 277 -3.43 -5.22 -12.89
CA PRO A 277 -3.88 -5.17 -11.50
C PRO A 277 -3.11 -6.11 -10.55
N ARG A 278 -2.60 -7.24 -11.06
CA ARG A 278 -1.81 -8.22 -10.28
C ARG A 278 -0.33 -7.87 -10.17
N SER A 279 0.12 -6.80 -10.83
CA SER A 279 1.46 -6.21 -10.63
C SER A 279 1.61 -5.53 -9.27
N ILE A 280 0.49 -5.21 -8.60
CA ILE A 280 0.48 -4.69 -7.22
C ILE A 280 0.16 -5.84 -6.26
N LYS A 281 1.12 -6.19 -5.40
CA LYS A 281 0.93 -7.18 -4.33
C LYS A 281 0.27 -6.52 -3.12
N ILE A 282 -0.79 -7.11 -2.61
CA ILE A 282 -1.45 -6.62 -1.39
C ILE A 282 -0.90 -7.36 -0.19
N ILE A 283 -0.31 -6.63 0.75
CA ILE A 283 0.27 -7.19 1.97
C ILE A 283 -0.49 -6.65 3.18
N MET A 284 -1.02 -7.55 3.99
CA MET A 284 -1.87 -7.23 5.14
C MET A 284 -1.06 -7.20 6.44
N MET A 285 -1.23 -6.19 7.28
CA MET A 285 -0.69 -6.22 8.65
C MET A 285 -1.40 -7.31 9.45
N MET A 286 -0.64 -8.19 10.08
CA MET A 286 -1.17 -9.22 10.97
C MET A 286 -0.31 -9.30 12.22
N THR A 287 -0.92 -9.60 13.36
CA THR A 287 -0.17 -9.97 14.57
C THR A 287 -0.45 -11.42 14.92
N THR A 288 0.57 -12.15 15.35
CA THR A 288 0.40 -13.54 15.77
C THR A 288 0.90 -13.75 17.19
N VAL A 289 0.09 -14.44 18.00
CA VAL A 289 0.54 -15.02 19.27
C VAL A 289 0.34 -16.52 19.14
N THR A 290 1.43 -17.27 19.02
CA THR A 290 1.38 -18.69 18.71
C THR A 290 2.16 -19.53 19.71
N ALA A 291 1.70 -20.76 19.90
CA ALA A 291 2.26 -21.77 20.78
C ALA A 291 1.86 -23.16 20.22
N PRO A 292 2.42 -24.27 20.72
CA PRO A 292 2.06 -25.62 20.25
C PRO A 292 0.56 -25.94 20.23
N THR A 293 -0.23 -25.41 21.19
CA THR A 293 -1.70 -25.55 21.21
C THR A 293 -2.41 -24.19 21.31
N ASP A 294 -3.71 -24.18 20.98
CA ASP A 294 -4.54 -22.97 21.11
C ASP A 294 -4.62 -22.50 22.57
N GLU A 295 -4.72 -23.41 23.53
CA GLU A 295 -4.77 -23.09 24.95
C GLU A 295 -3.47 -22.45 25.44
N GLU A 296 -2.32 -22.95 24.99
CA GLU A 296 -1.02 -22.36 25.30
C GLU A 296 -0.86 -20.97 24.67
N ALA A 297 -1.37 -20.77 23.46
CA ALA A 297 -1.36 -19.47 22.79
C ALA A 297 -2.23 -18.44 23.53
N GLN A 298 -3.39 -18.87 24.02
CA GLN A 298 -4.26 -18.04 24.87
C GLN A 298 -3.61 -17.74 26.24
N ALA A 299 -2.92 -18.70 26.84
CA ALA A 299 -2.15 -18.46 28.07
C ALA A 299 -1.01 -17.47 27.85
N LYS A 300 -0.31 -17.55 26.70
CA LYS A 300 0.72 -16.59 26.29
C LYS A 300 0.14 -15.19 26.07
N LEU A 301 -1.01 -15.09 25.41
CA LEU A 301 -1.73 -13.82 25.26
C LEU A 301 -2.10 -13.20 26.62
N ALA A 302 -2.61 -14.02 27.55
CA ALA A 302 -2.94 -13.56 28.89
C ALA A 302 -1.71 -13.07 29.67
N ASP A 303 -0.53 -13.66 29.43
CA ASP A 303 0.73 -13.18 30.01
C ASP A 303 1.17 -11.84 29.42
N VAL A 304 1.14 -11.71 28.09
CA VAL A 304 1.39 -10.47 27.35
C VAL A 304 0.57 -9.31 27.90
N TYR A 305 -0.74 -9.52 28.11
CA TYR A 305 -1.63 -8.47 28.62
C TYR A 305 -1.26 -7.95 30.02
N LYS A 306 -0.48 -8.68 30.83
CA LYS A 306 0.02 -8.19 32.13
C LYS A 306 0.99 -7.00 31.98
N TYR A 307 1.63 -6.88 30.81
CA TYR A 307 2.62 -5.85 30.50
C TYR A 307 2.09 -4.75 29.58
N ALA A 308 0.87 -4.88 29.08
CA ALA A 308 0.21 -3.88 28.25
C ALA A 308 0.28 -2.49 28.90
N SER A 309 0.57 -1.46 28.10
CA SER A 309 0.53 -0.07 28.54
C SER A 309 -0.65 0.66 27.92
N PRO A 310 -1.78 0.82 28.64
CA PRO A 310 -2.91 1.61 28.17
C PRO A 310 -2.51 3.05 27.79
N GLU A 311 -1.65 3.70 28.58
CA GLU A 311 -1.15 5.05 28.27
C GLU A 311 -0.40 5.06 26.92
N GLY A 312 0.45 4.05 26.69
CA GLY A 312 1.15 3.87 25.42
C GLY A 312 0.20 3.57 24.25
N GLY A 313 -0.83 2.75 24.48
CA GLY A 313 -1.90 2.48 23.51
C GLY A 313 -2.63 3.73 23.08
N LEU A 314 -3.07 4.57 24.03
CA LEU A 314 -3.71 5.85 23.73
C LEU A 314 -2.77 6.85 23.06
N THR A 315 -1.47 6.77 23.34
CA THR A 315 -0.45 7.59 22.67
C THR A 315 -0.35 7.25 21.18
N LEU A 316 -0.29 5.95 20.84
CA LEU A 316 -0.32 5.50 19.45
C LEU A 316 -1.62 5.95 18.75
N MET A 317 -2.76 5.74 19.40
CA MET A 317 -4.06 6.17 18.86
C MET A 317 -4.10 7.67 18.58
N GLY A 318 -3.57 8.49 19.49
CA GLY A 318 -3.48 9.93 19.30
C GLY A 318 -2.65 10.30 18.08
N GLY A 319 -1.49 9.68 17.88
CA GLY A 319 -0.68 9.93 16.70
C GLY A 319 -1.32 9.45 15.39
N TRP A 320 -1.95 8.28 15.38
CA TRP A 320 -2.57 7.73 14.16
C TRP A 320 -3.84 8.45 13.72
N THR A 321 -4.61 8.96 14.69
CA THR A 321 -5.95 9.50 14.43
C THR A 321 -6.05 11.01 14.61
N GLY A 322 -5.07 11.62 15.29
CA GLY A 322 -5.14 13.02 15.73
C GLY A 322 -6.06 13.25 16.93
N MET A 323 -6.59 12.20 17.55
CA MET A 323 -7.54 12.31 18.68
C MET A 323 -6.82 12.31 20.02
N ASP A 324 -7.00 13.38 20.81
CA ASP A 324 -6.52 13.41 22.19
C ASP A 324 -7.56 12.82 23.15
N LEU A 325 -7.26 11.64 23.69
CA LEU A 325 -8.09 10.93 24.66
C LEU A 325 -7.60 11.07 26.11
N SER A 326 -6.65 11.96 26.38
CA SER A 326 -6.04 12.12 27.71
C SER A 326 -7.01 12.61 28.78
N THR A 327 -8.06 13.34 28.39
CA THR A 327 -9.08 13.87 29.30
C THR A 327 -10.35 13.03 29.36
N THR A 328 -10.43 11.96 28.57
CA THR A 328 -11.60 11.07 28.50
C THR A 328 -11.54 10.08 29.66
N ALA A 329 -12.67 9.83 30.33
CA ALA A 329 -12.67 8.87 31.43
C ALA A 329 -12.41 7.43 30.91
N PRO A 330 -11.64 6.59 31.63
CA PRO A 330 -11.29 5.24 31.17
C PRO A 330 -12.51 4.33 30.91
N ASP A 331 -13.56 4.50 31.70
CA ASP A 331 -14.82 3.74 31.64
C ASP A 331 -15.88 4.42 30.74
N GLU A 332 -15.58 5.57 30.15
CA GLU A 332 -16.48 6.25 29.23
C GLU A 332 -16.65 5.42 27.94
N PRO A 333 -17.89 5.05 27.57
CA PRO A 333 -18.14 4.36 26.30
C PRO A 333 -17.71 5.23 25.11
N LEU A 334 -16.98 4.65 24.15
CA LEU A 334 -16.49 5.38 22.98
C LEU A 334 -17.62 6.03 22.17
N ALA A 335 -18.79 5.38 22.11
CA ALA A 335 -20.00 5.91 21.47
C ALA A 335 -20.49 7.25 22.05
N LYS A 336 -20.09 7.60 23.28
CA LYS A 336 -20.42 8.89 23.92
C LYS A 336 -19.37 9.98 23.69
N VAL A 337 -18.16 9.59 23.26
CA VAL A 337 -17.08 10.53 22.96
C VAL A 337 -17.42 11.26 21.65
N LYS A 338 -17.43 12.59 21.69
CA LYS A 338 -17.83 13.42 20.54
C LYS A 338 -16.76 13.40 19.45
N GLY A 339 -17.18 13.20 18.20
CA GLY A 339 -16.34 13.38 17.01
C GLY A 339 -16.58 12.29 15.98
N ASN A 340 -16.58 12.66 14.69
CA ASN A 340 -16.84 11.71 13.60
C ASN A 340 -15.79 10.58 13.55
N ALA A 341 -14.53 10.87 13.90
CA ALA A 341 -13.47 9.87 13.98
C ALA A 341 -13.70 8.86 15.12
N MET A 342 -14.21 9.31 16.28
CA MET A 342 -14.58 8.43 17.39
C MET A 342 -15.78 7.56 17.07
N GLN A 343 -16.77 8.08 16.34
CA GLN A 343 -17.91 7.28 15.87
C GLN A 343 -17.44 6.19 14.91
N ALA A 344 -16.62 6.53 13.92
CA ALA A 344 -16.07 5.55 12.99
C ALA A 344 -15.22 4.47 13.70
N MET A 345 -14.42 4.87 14.69
CA MET A 345 -13.65 3.95 15.53
C MET A 345 -14.55 3.03 16.35
N ASN A 346 -15.58 3.58 17.02
CA ASN A 346 -16.54 2.78 17.77
C ASN A 346 -17.26 1.78 16.87
N ASP A 347 -17.68 2.21 15.67
CA ASP A 347 -18.38 1.34 14.71
C ASP A 347 -17.46 0.21 14.25
N MET A 348 -16.19 0.50 13.96
CA MET A 348 -15.18 -0.51 13.62
C MET A 348 -15.02 -1.53 14.76
N LEU A 349 -14.79 -1.06 15.97
CA LEU A 349 -14.56 -1.92 17.13
C LEU A 349 -15.80 -2.75 17.50
N THR A 350 -17.01 -2.19 17.34
CA THR A 350 -18.26 -2.93 17.53
C THR A 350 -18.41 -4.08 16.54
N ARG A 351 -17.79 -3.99 15.36
CA ARG A 351 -17.74 -5.11 14.40
C ARG A 351 -16.64 -6.13 14.73
N VAL A 352 -15.55 -5.68 15.38
CA VAL A 352 -14.54 -6.59 15.96
C VAL A 352 -15.18 -7.46 17.04
N ASP A 353 -15.92 -6.83 17.96
CA ASP A 353 -16.68 -7.52 19.00
C ASP A 353 -17.94 -6.72 19.36
N SER A 354 -19.10 -7.26 18.99
CA SER A 354 -20.41 -6.61 19.21
C SER A 354 -20.98 -6.82 20.61
N GLU A 355 -20.43 -7.77 21.38
CA GLU A 355 -20.83 -8.03 22.76
C GLU A 355 -20.11 -7.10 23.73
N VAL A 356 -19.00 -6.50 23.29
CA VAL A 356 -18.19 -5.57 24.08
C VAL A 356 -18.72 -4.15 23.96
N ILE A 357 -19.11 -3.57 25.10
CA ILE A 357 -19.18 -2.11 25.22
C ILE A 357 -17.74 -1.58 25.25
N TRP A 358 -17.33 -0.95 24.17
CA TRP A 358 -16.01 -0.34 24.02
C TRP A 358 -15.89 0.93 24.84
N THR A 359 -14.89 0.97 25.71
CA THR A 359 -14.50 2.14 26.51
C THR A 359 -13.09 2.57 26.13
N THR A 360 -12.68 3.76 26.56
CA THR A 360 -11.30 4.26 26.37
C THR A 360 -10.26 3.26 26.89
N GLN A 361 -10.51 2.63 28.05
CA GLN A 361 -9.65 1.60 28.63
C GLN A 361 -9.54 0.36 27.75
N LYS A 362 -10.67 -0.18 27.28
CA LYS A 362 -10.67 -1.39 26.43
C LYS A 362 -10.01 -1.14 25.08
N LEU A 363 -10.21 0.04 24.50
CA LEU A 363 -9.47 0.45 23.30
C LEU A 363 -7.97 0.45 23.55
N ALA A 364 -7.54 1.07 24.66
CA ALA A 364 -6.14 1.15 25.02
C ALA A 364 -5.50 -0.24 25.21
N GLU A 365 -6.23 -1.17 25.85
CA GLU A 365 -5.82 -2.56 26.00
C GLU A 365 -5.77 -3.30 24.67
N TRP A 366 -6.80 -3.17 23.83
CA TRP A 366 -6.87 -3.81 22.51
C TRP A 366 -5.70 -3.40 21.61
N VAL A 367 -5.34 -2.11 21.59
CA VAL A 367 -4.20 -1.60 20.82
C VAL A 367 -2.87 -2.23 21.28
N CYS A 368 -2.76 -2.70 22.52
CA CYS A 368 -1.53 -3.30 23.03
C CYS A 368 -1.19 -4.65 22.38
N VAL A 369 -2.14 -5.31 21.71
CA VAL A 369 -1.91 -6.54 20.95
C VAL A 369 -2.65 -6.46 19.62
N GLY A 370 -1.92 -6.14 18.53
CA GLY A 370 -2.51 -6.07 17.20
C GLY A 370 -2.52 -4.67 16.57
N GLY A 371 -2.23 -3.62 17.33
CA GLY A 371 -2.34 -2.24 16.85
C GLY A 371 -3.78 -1.94 16.39
N MET A 372 -3.94 -1.52 15.13
CA MET A 372 -5.27 -1.34 14.48
C MET A 372 -5.60 -2.42 13.44
N SER A 373 -4.96 -3.59 13.53
CA SER A 373 -5.14 -4.67 12.56
C SER A 373 -5.52 -5.98 13.22
N ALA A 374 -5.88 -6.97 12.41
CA ALA A 374 -6.18 -8.31 12.87
C ALA A 374 -5.02 -8.96 13.63
N ALA A 375 -5.39 -9.72 14.67
CA ALA A 375 -4.49 -10.57 15.43
C ALA A 375 -5.03 -12.00 15.42
N VAL A 376 -4.13 -12.97 15.24
CA VAL A 376 -4.46 -14.41 15.27
C VAL A 376 -3.74 -15.05 16.44
N ILE A 377 -4.51 -15.70 17.31
CA ILE A 377 -4.00 -16.33 18.53
C ILE A 377 -4.36 -17.81 18.48
N GLY A 378 -3.34 -18.66 18.39
CA GLY A 378 -3.56 -20.10 18.31
C GLY A 378 -2.33 -20.91 17.93
N SER A 379 -2.58 -22.21 17.77
CA SER A 379 -1.64 -23.20 17.26
C SER A 379 -1.21 -22.88 15.82
N PRO A 380 -0.14 -23.52 15.32
CA PRO A 380 0.26 -23.37 13.91
C PRO A 380 -0.87 -23.65 12.92
N THR A 381 -1.70 -24.65 13.20
CA THR A 381 -2.87 -24.96 12.37
C THR A 381 -3.84 -23.79 12.31
N THR A 382 -4.24 -23.26 13.48
CA THR A 382 -5.15 -22.12 13.60
C THR A 382 -4.59 -20.88 12.91
N VAL A 383 -3.30 -20.60 13.09
CA VAL A 383 -2.65 -19.47 12.42
C VAL A 383 -2.72 -19.63 10.90
N VAL A 384 -2.32 -20.77 10.35
CA VAL A 384 -2.30 -20.97 8.90
C VAL A 384 -3.72 -21.04 8.31
N ASP A 385 -4.70 -21.61 9.02
CA ASP A 385 -6.12 -21.58 8.63
C ASP A 385 -6.62 -20.14 8.45
N GLU A 386 -6.30 -19.24 9.39
CA GLU A 386 -6.67 -17.84 9.28
C GLU A 386 -5.93 -17.12 8.13
N LEU A 387 -4.64 -17.41 7.91
CA LEU A 387 -3.91 -16.83 6.77
C LEU A 387 -4.51 -17.28 5.42
N GLU A 388 -4.92 -18.55 5.30
CA GLU A 388 -5.65 -19.04 4.12
C GLU A 388 -7.00 -18.33 3.99
N ARG A 389 -7.78 -18.20 5.07
CA ARG A 389 -9.07 -17.48 5.08
C ARG A 389 -8.95 -16.04 4.62
N TRP A 390 -7.96 -15.30 5.12
CA TRP A 390 -7.68 -13.93 4.70
C TRP A 390 -7.29 -13.85 3.23
N THR A 391 -6.45 -14.78 2.77
CA THR A 391 -6.02 -14.86 1.37
C THR A 391 -7.21 -15.11 0.43
N GLU A 392 -8.13 -16.00 0.81
CA GLU A 392 -9.30 -16.34 0.01
C GLU A 392 -10.33 -15.19 -0.03
N ILE A 393 -10.71 -14.65 1.13
CA ILE A 393 -11.80 -13.68 1.24
C ILE A 393 -11.35 -12.30 0.76
N ALA A 394 -10.21 -11.81 1.27
CA ALA A 394 -9.71 -10.47 0.97
C ALA A 394 -8.90 -10.39 -0.33
N ASP A 395 -8.51 -11.55 -0.90
CA ASP A 395 -7.59 -11.65 -2.05
C ASP A 395 -6.27 -10.92 -1.82
N VAL A 396 -5.74 -11.00 -0.59
CA VAL A 396 -4.40 -10.52 -0.25
C VAL A 396 -3.32 -11.46 -0.82
N ASP A 397 -2.13 -10.93 -1.05
CA ASP A 397 -0.99 -11.68 -1.61
C ASP A 397 0.00 -12.10 -0.52
N GLY A 398 -0.09 -11.53 0.69
CA GLY A 398 0.66 -11.97 1.84
C GLY A 398 0.48 -11.08 3.06
N PHE A 399 1.42 -11.18 4.01
CA PHE A 399 1.27 -10.63 5.35
C PHE A 399 2.56 -9.96 5.84
N ASN A 400 2.38 -8.87 6.58
CA ASN A 400 3.43 -8.15 7.29
C ASN A 400 3.22 -8.34 8.80
N PHE A 401 3.98 -9.23 9.40
CA PHE A 401 3.77 -9.69 10.77
C PHE A 401 4.35 -8.69 11.78
N ALA A 402 3.50 -8.02 12.56
CA ALA A 402 3.95 -7.17 13.65
C ALA A 402 4.40 -8.03 14.84
N ARG A 403 5.51 -7.63 15.47
CA ARG A 403 5.99 -8.25 16.71
C ARG A 403 5.16 -7.80 17.91
N VAL A 404 4.89 -8.75 18.82
CA VAL A 404 4.46 -8.46 20.19
C VAL A 404 5.70 -8.41 21.09
N LEU A 405 6.51 -9.47 21.06
CA LEU A 405 7.80 -9.56 21.76
C LEU A 405 8.95 -9.59 20.75
N ALA A 406 10.01 -8.83 21.03
CA ALA A 406 11.23 -8.78 20.23
C ALA A 406 12.32 -9.69 20.83
N PRO A 407 12.94 -10.63 20.08
CA PRO A 407 12.52 -11.19 18.80
C PRO A 407 11.49 -12.34 18.94
N GLY A 408 11.09 -12.70 20.17
CA GLY A 408 10.34 -13.93 20.47
C GLY A 408 9.13 -14.21 19.58
N THR A 409 8.37 -13.20 19.15
CA THR A 409 7.25 -13.41 18.20
C THR A 409 7.71 -14.01 16.88
N MET A 410 8.85 -13.54 16.34
CA MET A 410 9.42 -14.07 15.10
C MET A 410 10.05 -15.44 15.31
N GLU A 411 10.61 -15.72 16.49
CA GLU A 411 11.13 -17.04 16.84
C GLU A 411 10.01 -18.08 16.84
N ASP A 412 8.90 -17.81 17.55
CA ASP A 412 7.75 -18.70 17.57
C ASP A 412 7.18 -18.92 16.16
N PHE A 413 7.06 -17.86 15.37
CA PHE A 413 6.51 -17.96 14.02
C PHE A 413 7.41 -18.83 13.13
N VAL A 414 8.73 -18.62 13.18
CA VAL A 414 9.70 -19.39 12.40
C VAL A 414 9.75 -20.85 12.84
N ASP A 415 9.65 -21.13 14.14
CA ASP A 415 9.84 -22.47 14.66
C ASP A 415 8.54 -23.29 14.65
N LEU A 416 7.37 -22.63 14.75
CA LEU A 416 6.06 -23.30 14.85
C LEU A 416 5.19 -23.14 13.59
N VAL A 417 5.07 -21.92 13.04
CA VAL A 417 4.12 -21.61 11.95
C VAL A 417 4.71 -21.88 10.57
N VAL A 418 5.99 -21.58 10.35
CA VAL A 418 6.66 -21.80 9.05
C VAL A 418 6.68 -23.28 8.63
N PRO A 419 6.95 -24.27 9.50
CA PRO A 419 6.77 -25.69 9.15
C PRO A 419 5.34 -25.97 8.66
N GLU A 420 4.38 -25.34 9.32
CA GLU A 420 2.97 -25.17 8.95
C GLU A 420 2.76 -24.82 7.47
N LEU A 421 3.19 -23.61 7.14
CA LEU A 421 3.08 -23.02 5.82
C LEU A 421 3.79 -23.85 4.75
N ARG A 422 4.96 -24.42 5.05
CA ARG A 422 5.68 -25.32 4.15
C ARG A 422 4.91 -26.61 3.88
N ARG A 423 4.37 -27.26 4.92
CA ARG A 423 3.57 -28.49 4.79
C ARG A 423 2.36 -28.27 3.88
N ARG A 424 1.77 -27.07 3.93
CA ARG A 424 0.62 -26.67 3.09
C ARG A 424 1.01 -26.07 1.73
N GLY A 425 2.29 -25.93 1.42
CA GLY A 425 2.78 -25.46 0.14
C GLY A 425 2.71 -23.94 -0.08
N HIS A 426 2.60 -23.14 0.99
CA HIS A 426 2.57 -21.68 0.89
C HIS A 426 3.95 -21.04 0.81
N ILE A 427 5.00 -21.72 1.26
CA ILE A 427 6.39 -21.25 1.14
C ILE A 427 7.07 -22.11 0.08
N PRO A 428 7.49 -21.53 -1.06
CA PRO A 428 8.15 -22.29 -2.11
C PRO A 428 9.54 -22.77 -1.67
N GLU A 429 10.03 -23.83 -2.31
CA GLU A 429 11.44 -24.17 -2.23
C GLU A 429 12.28 -23.01 -2.76
N VAL A 430 13.41 -22.73 -2.10
CA VAL A 430 14.30 -21.64 -2.49
C VAL A 430 14.94 -21.99 -3.84
N PRO A 431 14.70 -21.20 -4.92
CA PRO A 431 15.34 -21.45 -6.19
C PRO A 431 16.86 -21.36 -6.08
N ALA A 432 17.58 -22.17 -6.85
CA ALA A 432 19.03 -22.07 -6.93
C ALA A 432 19.43 -20.78 -7.69
N GLY A 433 20.29 -19.96 -7.08
CA GLY A 433 20.84 -18.76 -7.69
C GLY A 433 20.41 -17.45 -7.01
N ALA A 434 21.21 -16.40 -7.20
CA ALA A 434 20.89 -15.09 -6.67
C ALA A 434 19.74 -14.46 -7.49
N MET A 435 18.67 -14.05 -6.79
CA MET A 435 17.55 -13.30 -7.37
C MET A 435 17.39 -11.99 -6.61
N THR A 436 17.05 -10.93 -7.34
CA THR A 436 16.60 -9.68 -6.75
C THR A 436 15.26 -9.88 -6.02
N LEU A 437 14.92 -8.94 -5.13
CA LEU A 437 13.63 -8.93 -4.44
C LEU A 437 12.48 -8.86 -5.45
N ARG A 438 12.59 -7.98 -6.46
CA ARG A 438 11.57 -7.86 -7.51
C ARG A 438 11.42 -9.14 -8.34
N GLU A 439 12.51 -9.81 -8.72
CA GLU A 439 12.43 -11.06 -9.50
C GLU A 439 11.64 -12.14 -8.77
N ARG A 440 11.76 -12.22 -7.44
CA ARG A 440 11.03 -13.21 -6.66
C ARG A 440 9.51 -13.04 -6.73
N PHE A 441 9.02 -11.83 -6.98
CA PHE A 441 7.58 -11.53 -7.00
C PHE A 441 6.99 -11.28 -8.38
N THR A 442 7.84 -10.89 -9.34
CA THR A 442 7.41 -10.47 -10.69
C THR A 442 8.05 -11.30 -11.80
N GLY A 443 9.09 -12.08 -11.50
CA GLY A 443 9.86 -12.84 -12.48
C GLY A 443 10.92 -12.03 -13.23
N GLN A 444 11.09 -10.73 -12.94
CA GLN A 444 12.06 -9.85 -13.61
C GLN A 444 12.74 -8.86 -12.66
N PRO A 445 13.99 -8.44 -12.91
CA PRO A 445 14.77 -7.62 -11.95
C PRO A 445 14.37 -6.16 -11.97
N ARG A 446 13.82 -5.69 -13.09
CA ARG A 446 13.46 -4.30 -13.31
C ARG A 446 11.95 -4.14 -13.32
N VAL A 447 11.51 -2.91 -13.10
CA VAL A 447 10.09 -2.57 -13.16
C VAL A 447 9.47 -3.03 -14.51
N PRO A 448 8.22 -3.52 -14.51
CA PRO A 448 7.51 -3.89 -15.73
C PRO A 448 7.40 -2.76 -16.74
N ALA A 449 7.15 -3.08 -18.02
CA ALA A 449 7.06 -2.09 -19.09
C ALA A 449 5.90 -1.11 -18.90
N GLU A 450 4.81 -1.58 -18.30
CA GLU A 450 3.63 -0.79 -17.94
C GLU A 450 3.83 0.08 -16.69
N HIS A 451 4.91 -0.12 -15.93
CA HIS A 451 5.20 0.69 -14.76
C HIS A 451 5.67 2.09 -15.17
N THR A 452 5.19 3.14 -14.49
CA THR A 452 5.49 4.53 -14.87
C THR A 452 6.99 4.84 -14.94
N ALA A 453 7.83 4.16 -14.17
CA ALA A 453 9.28 4.35 -14.22
C ALA A 453 9.92 3.85 -15.53
N ALA A 454 9.32 2.88 -16.22
CA ALA A 454 9.87 2.33 -17.46
C ALA A 454 9.89 3.34 -18.62
N GLN A 455 9.02 4.36 -18.60
CA GLN A 455 8.96 5.40 -19.63
C GLN A 455 10.23 6.27 -19.69
N TYR A 456 11.05 6.24 -18.64
CA TYR A 456 12.27 7.05 -18.55
C TYR A 456 13.51 6.31 -19.08
N ARG A 457 13.39 5.04 -19.47
CA ARG A 457 14.51 4.29 -20.05
C ARG A 457 14.90 4.88 -21.41
N GLN A 458 16.20 4.87 -21.72
CA GLN A 458 16.68 5.28 -23.03
C GLN A 458 16.06 4.39 -24.13
N GLY A 459 15.52 5.02 -25.17
CA GLY A 459 14.85 4.32 -26.28
C GLY A 459 13.41 3.86 -26.00
N ALA A 460 12.84 4.13 -24.82
CA ALA A 460 11.41 3.91 -24.59
C ALA A 460 10.58 4.80 -25.52
N ASP A 461 9.50 4.25 -26.08
CA ASP A 461 8.49 5.06 -26.76
C ASP A 461 7.95 6.06 -25.74
N LYS A 462 8.34 7.32 -25.90
CA LYS A 462 7.81 8.45 -25.16
C LYS A 462 6.38 8.70 -25.64
N THR A 463 5.50 7.72 -25.50
CA THR A 463 4.08 7.99 -25.47
C THR A 463 3.91 8.91 -24.27
N PRO A 464 3.48 10.16 -24.45
CA PRO A 464 3.34 11.06 -23.31
C PRO A 464 2.42 10.36 -22.32
N ALA A 465 2.90 10.09 -21.10
CA ALA A 465 1.98 9.82 -20.00
C ALA A 465 0.98 10.96 -20.05
N ARG A 466 -0.29 10.67 -20.41
CA ARG A 466 -1.34 11.65 -20.71
C ARG A 466 -0.99 12.98 -20.05
N GLU A 467 -0.38 13.89 -20.81
CA GLU A 467 0.00 15.18 -20.26
C GLU A 467 -1.34 15.83 -19.90
N ARG A 468 -1.69 15.81 -18.61
CA ARG A 468 -2.59 16.79 -18.05
C ARG A 468 -1.67 17.95 -17.70
N PRO A 469 -1.51 18.95 -18.57
CA PRO A 469 -0.73 20.12 -18.19
C PRO A 469 -1.38 20.71 -16.94
N PHE A 470 -0.69 20.62 -15.81
CA PHE A 470 -0.94 21.43 -14.64
C PHE A 470 0.07 22.58 -14.68
N THR A 471 0.02 23.37 -15.75
CA THR A 471 0.64 24.69 -15.77
C THR A 471 -0.29 25.66 -15.05
N LEU A 472 0.17 26.13 -13.89
CA LEU A 472 -0.37 27.32 -13.23
C LEU A 472 0.04 28.55 -14.07
N GLU A 473 -0.64 28.76 -15.20
CA GLU A 473 -0.70 30.10 -15.77
C GLU A 473 -1.86 30.85 -15.14
N SER A 474 -1.54 31.86 -14.34
CA SER A 474 -2.51 32.85 -13.91
C SER A 474 -2.99 33.63 -15.13
N THR A 475 -4.11 33.23 -15.71
CA THR A 475 -4.92 34.13 -16.52
C THR A 475 -6.39 34.02 -16.11
N ALA A 476 -6.96 35.17 -15.81
CA ALA A 476 -8.36 35.35 -15.50
C ALA A 476 -9.23 35.02 -16.73
N ALA A 477 -9.62 33.76 -16.88
CA ALA A 477 -10.81 33.31 -17.59
C ALA A 477 -10.99 31.81 -17.28
N GLY A 478 -11.82 31.51 -16.28
CA GLY A 478 -12.05 30.14 -15.85
C GLY A 478 -12.70 29.29 -16.94
N ILE A 479 -12.08 28.17 -17.29
CA ILE A 479 -12.85 26.98 -17.64
C ILE A 479 -13.11 26.26 -16.32
N GLN A 480 -14.21 26.65 -15.69
CA GLN A 480 -14.83 25.88 -14.62
C GLN A 480 -15.28 24.56 -15.25
N ARG A 481 -14.62 23.43 -14.96
CA ARG A 481 -15.20 22.12 -15.27
C ARG A 481 -16.40 21.91 -14.35
N SER A 482 -17.56 22.33 -14.83
CA SER A 482 -18.85 22.25 -14.15
C SER A 482 -19.08 20.84 -13.60
N PRO A 483 -19.72 20.68 -12.42
CA PRO A 483 -20.21 19.37 -12.00
C PRO A 483 -21.13 18.79 -13.07
N ARG A 484 -21.03 17.48 -13.30
CA ARG A 484 -22.02 16.72 -14.08
C ARG A 484 -23.38 17.03 -13.47
N GLN A 485 -24.30 17.53 -14.28
CA GLN A 485 -25.60 17.99 -13.79
C GLN A 485 -26.66 16.91 -13.92
N VAL A 486 -26.48 16.02 -14.90
CA VAL A 486 -27.54 15.11 -15.33
C VAL A 486 -26.96 13.74 -15.72
N GLY A 487 -27.81 12.72 -15.66
CA GLY A 487 -27.49 11.37 -16.09
C GLY A 487 -28.68 10.62 -16.68
N LEU A 488 -28.42 9.39 -17.10
CA LEU A 488 -29.41 8.41 -17.55
C LEU A 488 -29.21 7.11 -16.78
N LEU A 489 -30.32 6.50 -16.35
CA LEU A 489 -30.35 5.13 -15.84
C LEU A 489 -31.21 4.31 -16.80
N VAL A 490 -30.60 3.31 -17.43
CA VAL A 490 -31.30 2.34 -18.28
C VAL A 490 -31.31 1.00 -17.57
N THR A 491 -32.44 0.32 -17.52
CA THR A 491 -32.53 -1.06 -17.03
C THR A 491 -33.04 -1.99 -18.12
N LEU A 492 -32.41 -3.16 -18.20
CA LEU A 492 -32.57 -4.16 -19.25
C LEU A 492 -32.82 -5.53 -18.62
N THR A 493 -33.91 -6.19 -18.96
CA THR A 493 -34.18 -7.56 -18.51
C THR A 493 -33.97 -8.52 -19.67
N ALA A 494 -33.00 -9.42 -19.54
CA ALA A 494 -32.70 -10.45 -20.52
C ALA A 494 -33.87 -11.43 -20.65
N LYS A 495 -34.12 -11.91 -21.88
CA LYS A 495 -34.92 -13.13 -22.06
C LYS A 495 -34.19 -14.32 -21.44
N ALA A 496 -34.96 -15.26 -20.91
CA ALA A 496 -34.42 -16.51 -20.39
C ALA A 496 -33.52 -17.20 -21.43
N GLY A 497 -32.26 -17.44 -21.05
CA GLY A 497 -31.23 -18.06 -21.89
C GLY A 497 -30.32 -17.08 -22.66
N ASN A 498 -30.66 -15.79 -22.70
CA ASN A 498 -29.90 -14.75 -23.41
C ASN A 498 -29.04 -13.87 -22.49
N GLU A 499 -28.89 -14.24 -21.21
CA GLU A 499 -28.22 -13.43 -20.19
C GLU A 499 -26.75 -13.16 -20.55
N ASN A 500 -26.05 -14.17 -21.05
CA ASN A 500 -24.65 -14.05 -21.46
C ASN A 500 -24.48 -13.19 -22.72
N GLU A 501 -25.43 -13.27 -23.65
CA GLU A 501 -25.41 -12.50 -24.90
C GLU A 501 -25.70 -11.02 -24.62
N LEU A 502 -26.66 -10.72 -23.74
CA LEU A 502 -26.92 -9.35 -23.30
C LEU A 502 -25.72 -8.77 -22.53
N ALA A 503 -25.10 -9.56 -21.64
CA ALA A 503 -23.90 -9.13 -20.92
C ALA A 503 -22.73 -8.84 -21.89
N GLN A 504 -22.58 -9.64 -22.95
CA GLN A 504 -21.56 -9.43 -23.95
C GLN A 504 -21.83 -8.18 -24.80
N TRP A 505 -23.08 -7.98 -25.23
CA TRP A 505 -23.49 -6.77 -25.95
C TRP A 505 -23.20 -5.50 -25.15
N LEU A 506 -23.47 -5.51 -23.84
CA LEU A 506 -23.13 -4.39 -22.95
C LEU A 506 -21.62 -4.14 -22.90
N ARG A 507 -20.77 -5.18 -22.84
CA ARG A 507 -19.32 -4.99 -22.89
C ARG A 507 -18.86 -4.38 -24.21
N ASP A 508 -19.46 -4.78 -25.32
CA ASP A 508 -19.13 -4.27 -26.64
C ASP A 508 -19.62 -2.83 -26.85
N GLY A 509 -20.72 -2.45 -26.18
CA GLY A 509 -21.26 -1.08 -26.12
C GLY A 509 -20.23 -0.03 -25.69
N LYS A 510 -19.25 -0.41 -24.86
CA LYS A 510 -18.14 0.46 -24.44
C LYS A 510 -17.41 1.12 -25.62
N LYS A 511 -17.21 0.40 -26.73
CA LYS A 511 -16.47 0.94 -27.89
C LYS A 511 -17.23 2.06 -28.60
N ILE A 512 -18.56 1.99 -28.58
CA ILE A 512 -19.44 2.98 -29.22
C ILE A 512 -19.43 4.26 -28.38
N VAL A 513 -19.61 4.13 -27.06
CA VAL A 513 -19.60 5.27 -26.13
C VAL A 513 -18.25 6.00 -26.11
N GLN A 514 -17.15 5.27 -26.30
CA GLN A 514 -15.82 5.89 -26.39
C GLN A 514 -15.70 6.91 -27.53
N GLY A 515 -16.56 6.81 -28.55
CA GLY A 515 -16.65 7.78 -29.65
C GLY A 515 -17.54 8.98 -29.35
N GLU A 516 -18.29 8.99 -28.24
CA GLU A 516 -19.23 10.06 -27.90
C GLU A 516 -18.55 11.16 -27.08
N PRO A 517 -18.43 12.39 -27.62
CA PRO A 517 -17.65 13.46 -26.97
C PRO A 517 -18.30 13.99 -25.68
N ASP A 518 -19.63 13.90 -25.57
CA ASP A 518 -20.39 14.52 -24.47
C ASP A 518 -20.75 13.55 -23.32
N THR A 519 -20.52 12.25 -23.52
CA THR A 519 -20.70 11.23 -22.48
C THR A 519 -19.52 11.26 -21.52
N SER A 520 -19.74 11.81 -20.32
CA SER A 520 -18.68 12.06 -19.34
C SER A 520 -18.23 10.80 -18.59
N SER A 521 -19.16 9.88 -18.35
CA SER A 521 -18.89 8.53 -17.85
C SER A 521 -20.05 7.64 -18.23
N TRP A 522 -19.73 6.37 -18.46
CA TRP A 522 -20.66 5.33 -18.88
C TRP A 522 -20.33 4.06 -18.12
N TYR A 523 -21.33 3.46 -17.52
CA TYR A 523 -21.22 2.23 -16.76
C TYR A 523 -22.24 1.23 -17.29
N ALA A 524 -21.83 0.00 -17.57
CA ALA A 524 -22.75 -1.12 -17.66
C ALA A 524 -22.52 -2.06 -16.49
N PHE A 525 -23.60 -2.49 -15.84
CA PHE A 525 -23.56 -3.29 -14.62
C PHE A 525 -24.65 -4.35 -14.63
N LYS A 526 -24.45 -5.40 -13.84
CA LYS A 526 -25.44 -6.46 -13.58
C LYS A 526 -26.15 -6.14 -12.26
N ILE A 527 -27.48 -6.14 -12.27
CA ILE A 527 -28.31 -5.89 -11.07
C ILE A 527 -28.60 -7.22 -10.38
N ASP A 528 -29.11 -8.20 -11.14
CA ASP A 528 -29.39 -9.56 -10.69
C ASP A 528 -29.16 -10.56 -11.85
N GLU A 529 -29.56 -11.82 -11.71
CA GLU A 529 -29.26 -12.89 -12.67
C GLU A 529 -29.70 -12.57 -14.11
N SER A 530 -30.85 -11.93 -14.29
CA SER A 530 -31.44 -11.61 -15.60
C SER A 530 -31.53 -10.10 -15.88
N THR A 531 -31.28 -9.24 -14.89
CA THR A 531 -31.41 -7.79 -15.02
C THR A 531 -30.06 -7.08 -15.04
N TYR A 532 -29.91 -6.16 -15.98
CA TYR A 532 -28.71 -5.36 -16.22
C TYR A 532 -29.06 -3.89 -16.26
N GLY A 533 -28.06 -3.03 -16.11
CA GLY A 533 -28.24 -1.60 -16.16
C GLY A 533 -27.12 -0.88 -16.90
N ILE A 534 -27.46 0.30 -17.43
CA ILE A 534 -26.52 1.29 -17.95
C ILE A 534 -26.70 2.56 -17.12
N TYR A 535 -25.60 3.20 -16.72
CA TYR A 535 -25.63 4.50 -16.07
C TYR A 535 -24.68 5.47 -16.75
N ASP A 536 -25.23 6.56 -17.26
CA ASP A 536 -24.51 7.55 -18.04
C ASP A 536 -24.57 8.90 -17.35
N THR A 537 -23.49 9.67 -17.48
CA THR A 537 -23.44 11.02 -16.90
C THR A 537 -22.95 12.03 -17.92
N PHE A 538 -23.52 13.23 -17.88
CA PHE A 538 -23.26 14.30 -18.84
C PHE A 538 -22.99 15.61 -18.11
N LEU A 539 -22.22 16.49 -18.75
CA LEU A 539 -21.98 17.84 -18.23
C LEU A 539 -23.17 18.78 -18.44
N THR A 540 -23.98 18.54 -19.48
CA THR A 540 -25.10 19.41 -19.88
C THR A 540 -26.32 18.59 -20.26
N GLN A 541 -27.50 19.21 -20.22
CA GLN A 541 -28.74 18.63 -20.76
C GLN A 541 -28.61 18.32 -22.26
N SER A 542 -27.97 19.21 -23.03
CA SER A 542 -27.76 19.02 -24.47
C SER A 542 -27.00 17.73 -24.77
N GLY A 543 -25.92 17.44 -24.02
CA GLY A 543 -25.15 16.21 -24.20
C GLY A 543 -25.96 14.95 -23.87
N ARG A 544 -26.84 15.02 -22.84
CA ARG A 544 -27.79 13.95 -22.52
C ARG A 544 -28.80 13.74 -23.64
N ASP A 545 -29.32 14.82 -24.22
CA ASP A 545 -30.30 14.76 -25.29
C ASP A 545 -29.68 14.23 -26.60
N GLU A 546 -28.45 14.61 -26.91
CA GLU A 546 -27.70 14.08 -28.07
C GLU A 546 -27.45 12.58 -27.92
N HIS A 547 -27.05 12.11 -26.73
CA HIS A 547 -26.88 10.69 -26.45
C HIS A 547 -28.17 9.88 -26.61
N LEU A 548 -29.33 10.43 -26.18
CA LEU A 548 -30.64 9.78 -26.36
C LEU A 548 -31.08 9.64 -27.82
N HIS A 549 -30.48 10.40 -28.72
CA HIS A 549 -30.71 10.32 -30.17
C HIS A 549 -29.49 9.79 -30.93
N GLY A 550 -28.50 9.25 -30.20
CA GLY A 550 -27.24 8.75 -30.74
C GLY A 550 -27.29 7.28 -31.17
N GLU A 551 -26.12 6.72 -31.42
CA GLU A 551 -25.95 5.38 -32.00
C GLU A 551 -26.39 4.26 -31.03
N ILE A 552 -26.27 4.48 -29.73
CA ILE A 552 -26.56 3.46 -28.70
C ILE A 552 -28.06 3.15 -28.57
N PRO A 553 -28.97 4.14 -28.46
CA PRO A 553 -30.41 3.89 -28.51
C PRO A 553 -30.86 3.19 -29.80
N GLU A 554 -30.26 3.50 -30.96
CA GLU A 554 -30.58 2.82 -32.22
C GLU A 554 -30.15 1.35 -32.20
N LEU A 555 -28.98 1.05 -31.66
CA LEU A 555 -28.49 -0.32 -31.50
C LEU A 555 -29.29 -1.09 -30.44
N LEU A 556 -29.67 -0.42 -29.36
CA LEU A 556 -30.53 -0.97 -28.32
C LEU A 556 -31.89 -1.35 -28.89
N ALA A 557 -32.48 -0.52 -29.76
CA ALA A 557 -33.72 -0.83 -30.45
C ALA A 557 -33.61 -2.07 -31.35
N LYS A 558 -32.45 -2.31 -31.98
CA LYS A 558 -32.21 -3.49 -32.83
C LYS A 558 -32.13 -4.78 -32.03
N ILE A 559 -31.49 -4.76 -30.86
CA ILE A 559 -31.34 -5.97 -30.02
C ILE A 559 -32.54 -6.25 -29.12
N THR A 560 -33.38 -5.24 -28.84
CA THR A 560 -34.56 -5.37 -27.97
C THR A 560 -35.45 -6.56 -28.32
N PRO A 561 -35.89 -6.78 -29.58
CA PRO A 561 -36.77 -7.91 -29.92
C PRO A 561 -36.09 -9.28 -29.80
N GLU A 562 -34.76 -9.36 -29.78
CA GLU A 562 -34.02 -10.62 -29.72
C GLU A 562 -33.61 -10.95 -28.28
N LEU A 563 -33.01 -9.99 -27.57
CA LEU A 563 -32.33 -10.23 -26.29
C LEU A 563 -33.14 -9.84 -25.05
N LEU A 564 -34.13 -8.95 -25.16
CA LEU A 564 -34.82 -8.40 -23.99
C LEU A 564 -36.24 -8.96 -23.80
N GLU A 565 -36.59 -9.34 -22.57
CA GLU A 565 -37.92 -9.83 -22.21
C GLU A 565 -38.96 -8.71 -22.29
N THR A 566 -38.55 -7.50 -21.91
CA THR A 566 -39.38 -6.29 -21.99
C THR A 566 -38.58 -5.15 -22.60
N PRO A 567 -39.25 -4.13 -23.18
CA PRO A 567 -38.57 -2.94 -23.66
C PRO A 567 -37.70 -2.29 -22.56
N PRO A 568 -36.54 -1.71 -22.93
CA PRO A 568 -35.67 -1.04 -21.97
C PRO A 568 -36.40 0.08 -21.23
N SER A 569 -36.20 0.17 -19.91
CA SER A 569 -36.69 1.30 -19.12
C SER A 569 -35.59 2.34 -19.03
N ILE A 570 -35.85 3.53 -19.56
CA ILE A 570 -34.90 4.64 -19.60
C ILE A 570 -35.41 5.75 -18.68
N GLN A 571 -34.59 6.15 -17.71
CA GLN A 571 -34.90 7.20 -16.75
C GLN A 571 -33.87 8.32 -16.82
N MET A 572 -34.36 9.55 -17.00
CA MET A 572 -33.54 10.74 -16.81
C MET A 572 -33.38 11.01 -15.31
N VAL A 573 -32.13 11.14 -14.86
CA VAL A 573 -31.82 11.39 -13.46
C VAL A 573 -31.02 12.69 -13.30
N ASP A 574 -31.30 13.41 -12.22
CA ASP A 574 -30.54 14.60 -11.85
C ASP A 574 -29.53 14.23 -10.77
N LEU A 575 -28.28 14.64 -10.97
CA LEU A 575 -27.18 14.30 -10.07
C LEU A 575 -27.13 15.27 -8.90
N LEU A 576 -27.57 14.82 -7.72
CA LEU A 576 -27.60 15.66 -6.52
C LEU A 576 -26.20 15.83 -5.87
N ALA A 577 -25.32 14.84 -6.02
CA ALA A 577 -23.95 14.89 -5.52
C ALA A 577 -23.04 13.96 -6.33
N VAL A 578 -21.78 14.37 -6.54
CA VAL A 578 -20.76 13.56 -7.22
C VAL A 578 -19.45 13.66 -6.47
N LYS A 579 -18.89 12.53 -6.06
CA LYS A 579 -17.54 12.46 -5.49
C LYS A 579 -16.51 12.44 -6.63
N ARG A 580 -15.65 13.45 -6.69
CA ARG A 580 -14.54 13.52 -7.64
C ARG A 580 -13.30 12.86 -7.03
N SER A 581 -12.56 12.09 -7.81
CA SER A 581 -11.20 11.65 -7.51
C SER A 581 -10.16 12.66 -7.96
#